data_AF-A0A803PXP4-F1
#
_entry.id   AF-A0A803PXP4-F1
#
_cell.length_a   1.000
_cell.length_b   1.000
_cell.length_c   1.000
_cell.angle_alpha   90.00
_cell.angle_beta   90.00
_cell.angle_gamma   90.00
#
_symmetry.space_group_name_H-M   'P 1'
#
loop_
_entity.id
_entity.type
_entity.pdbx_description
1 polymer ?
#
loop_
_entity_poly.entity_id
_entity_poly.type
_entity_poly.pdbx_seq_one_letter_code
_entity_poly.pdbx_strand_id
1 'polypeptide(L)'
;MRPSSRPKGAMNENKPTNKERHVSIKSQFKSKRCPSGTVPIRRMTKEDLIKAKLFTKAHSSRISSLTSKNAGVHQSIVHTKPDPKKKYNGGGTTASFFTLDNVSGSQYSKGQMKIQNGNDFIQVGWTDQVTGNWWLELGNKYNEIGYWPSKIFSDGGLKDLATYVEWGGETYSPPGLLGPPMGSGWLLKGNTADDAYCKFLTTINEAHKTEEDATNTLKYSVDVDFYEVEDWGFRSELRHIMTYGGPGPK
;
A
#
# COMPACT_ATOMS: atom_id res chain seq x y z
N MET A 1 -25.07 5.72 0.52
CA MET A 1 -24.96 7.09 1.04
C MET A 1 -23.51 7.53 0.86
N ARG A 2 -23.24 8.77 0.40
CA ARG A 2 -21.87 9.30 0.39
C ARG A 2 -21.41 9.45 1.85
N PRO A 3 -20.15 9.12 2.18
CA PRO A 3 -19.66 9.34 3.53
C PRO A 3 -19.64 10.85 3.88
N SER A 4 -19.70 11.19 5.17
CA SER A 4 -20.01 12.56 5.64
C SER A 4 -19.10 13.06 6.78
N SER A 5 -18.19 12.24 7.27
CA SER A 5 -17.31 12.52 8.40
C SER A 5 -15.86 12.20 8.07
N ARG A 6 -14.94 12.89 8.78
CA ARG A 6 -13.49 12.65 8.74
C ARG A 6 -12.97 12.34 10.15
N PRO A 7 -11.88 11.57 10.26
CA PRO A 7 -11.18 11.30 11.53
C PRO A 7 -10.77 12.58 12.25
N LYS A 8 -10.81 12.57 13.58
CA LYS A 8 -10.41 13.73 14.40
C LYS A 8 -8.89 13.84 14.42
N GLY A 9 -8.38 15.04 14.14
CA GLY A 9 -6.94 15.30 14.03
C GLY A 9 -6.34 14.87 12.69
N ALA A 10 -7.13 14.85 11.62
CA ALA A 10 -6.62 14.61 10.27
C ALA A 10 -5.59 15.69 9.88
N MET A 11 -4.32 15.32 10.08
CA MET A 11 -3.09 15.78 9.41
C MET A 11 -2.91 17.30 9.28
N ASN A 12 -2.12 17.87 10.20
CA ASN A 12 -1.66 19.26 10.16
C ASN A 12 -1.32 19.74 8.73
N GLU A 13 -1.90 20.88 8.37
CA GLU A 13 -1.69 21.66 7.14
C GLU A 13 -0.27 22.27 7.07
N ASN A 14 0.78 21.48 7.24
CA ASN A 14 2.13 21.99 7.08
C ASN A 14 2.35 22.36 5.60
N LYS A 15 2.78 23.61 5.37
CA LYS A 15 3.03 24.22 4.06
C LYS A 15 3.85 23.28 3.15
N PRO A 16 3.50 23.18 1.86
CA PRO A 16 4.21 22.34 0.92
C PRO A 16 5.66 22.78 0.77
N THR A 17 6.59 21.84 0.79
CA THR A 17 7.89 22.04 0.15
C THR A 17 7.66 22.12 -1.37
N ASN A 18 7.98 23.26 -1.98
CA ASN A 18 7.70 23.66 -3.38
C ASN A 18 8.23 22.74 -4.51
N LYS A 19 8.62 21.48 -4.23
CA LYS A 19 9.22 20.54 -5.19
C LYS A 19 8.36 19.32 -5.52
N GLU A 20 7.06 19.35 -5.23
CA GLU A 20 6.19 18.19 -5.45
C GLU A 20 5.47 18.28 -6.80
N ARG A 21 5.69 17.28 -7.66
CA ARG A 21 4.98 17.15 -8.94
C ARG A 21 3.64 16.47 -8.69
N HIS A 22 2.55 17.17 -8.99
CA HIS A 22 1.21 16.57 -8.99
C HIS A 22 1.09 15.53 -10.11
N VAL A 23 0.86 14.27 -9.74
CA VAL A 23 0.59 13.20 -10.71
C VAL A 23 -0.91 13.16 -10.99
N SER A 24 -1.28 13.34 -12.25
CA SER A 24 -2.66 13.17 -12.71
C SER A 24 -2.94 11.69 -12.95
N ILE A 25 -3.92 11.12 -12.25
CA ILE A 25 -4.34 9.71 -12.45
C ILE A 25 -5.16 9.64 -13.74
N LYS A 26 -4.57 9.14 -14.83
CA LYS A 26 -5.31 8.81 -16.06
C LYS A 26 -6.09 7.51 -15.84
N SER A 27 -7.40 7.62 -15.63
CA SER A 27 -8.30 6.44 -15.55
C SER A 27 -8.27 5.65 -16.86
N GLN A 28 -7.88 4.37 -16.80
CA GLN A 28 -7.88 3.44 -17.94
C GLN A 28 -9.28 2.81 -18.20
N PHE A 29 -10.32 3.17 -17.43
CA PHE A 29 -11.66 2.59 -17.56
C PHE A 29 -12.41 3.22 -18.74
N LYS A 30 -12.39 2.56 -19.91
CA LYS A 30 -12.90 3.10 -21.18
C LYS A 30 -14.42 3.03 -21.41
N SER A 31 -15.28 2.59 -20.50
CA SER A 31 -16.72 2.48 -20.88
C SER A 31 -17.80 2.46 -19.78
N LYS A 32 -17.49 2.56 -18.48
CA LYS A 32 -18.51 2.65 -17.43
C LYS A 32 -18.15 3.71 -16.40
N ARG A 33 -19.01 4.72 -16.26
CA ARG A 33 -18.89 5.72 -15.18
C ARG A 33 -19.51 5.13 -13.92
N CYS A 34 -18.76 5.10 -12.83
CA CYS A 34 -19.30 4.77 -11.52
C CYS A 34 -20.22 5.91 -11.04
N PRO A 35 -21.17 5.65 -10.11
CA PRO A 35 -21.92 6.72 -9.46
C PRO A 35 -20.98 7.81 -8.92
N SER A 36 -21.43 9.06 -8.95
CA SER A 36 -20.61 10.19 -8.53
C SER A 36 -20.02 9.96 -7.12
N GLY A 37 -18.71 10.17 -7.00
CA GLY A 37 -17.96 9.98 -5.75
C GLY A 37 -17.58 8.54 -5.42
N THR A 38 -17.89 7.53 -6.24
CA THR A 38 -17.46 6.14 -5.97
C THR A 38 -16.19 5.77 -6.74
N VAL A 39 -15.33 4.95 -6.15
CA VAL A 39 -14.10 4.46 -6.79
C VAL A 39 -14.41 3.23 -7.67
N PRO A 40 -13.98 3.19 -8.94
CA PRO A 40 -14.14 2.02 -9.79
C PRO A 40 -13.39 0.81 -9.24
N ILE A 41 -14.05 -0.35 -9.24
CA ILE A 41 -13.47 -1.62 -8.83
C ILE A 41 -13.41 -2.52 -10.06
N ARG A 42 -12.20 -2.92 -10.43
CA ARG A 42 -12.01 -3.93 -11.48
C ARG A 42 -12.42 -5.29 -10.92
N ARG A 43 -13.53 -5.84 -11.41
CA ARG A 43 -13.93 -7.21 -11.09
C ARG A 43 -13.10 -8.20 -11.91
N MET A 44 -12.75 -9.34 -11.32
CA MET A 44 -12.20 -10.46 -12.08
C MET A 44 -13.31 -11.12 -12.91
N THR A 45 -13.00 -11.38 -14.17
CA THR A 45 -13.87 -12.13 -15.08
C THR A 45 -13.71 -13.64 -14.87
N LYS A 46 -14.61 -14.45 -15.45
CA LYS A 46 -14.46 -15.91 -15.46
C LYS A 46 -13.17 -16.30 -16.19
N GLU A 47 -12.84 -15.58 -17.25
CA GLU A 47 -11.61 -15.75 -18.03
C GLU A 47 -10.37 -15.40 -17.19
N ASP A 48 -10.41 -14.34 -16.38
CA ASP A 48 -9.33 -14.01 -15.44
C ASP A 48 -9.16 -15.13 -14.40
N LEU A 49 -10.26 -15.68 -13.87
CA LEU A 49 -10.22 -16.82 -12.94
C LEU A 49 -9.66 -18.08 -13.60
N ILE A 50 -10.02 -18.36 -14.85
CA ILE A 50 -9.49 -19.50 -15.61
C ILE A 50 -7.99 -19.29 -15.85
N LYS A 51 -7.56 -18.11 -16.28
CA LYS A 51 -6.14 -17.77 -16.47
C LYS A 51 -5.35 -17.88 -15.18
N ALA A 52 -5.89 -17.36 -14.07
CA ALA A 52 -5.27 -17.49 -12.75
C ALA A 52 -5.13 -18.97 -12.36
N LYS A 53 -6.19 -19.78 -12.51
CA LYS A 53 -6.14 -21.22 -12.25
C LYS A 53 -5.15 -21.97 -13.16
N LEU A 54 -5.08 -21.62 -14.43
CA LEU A 54 -4.12 -22.21 -15.38
C LEU A 54 -2.69 -21.82 -15.02
N PHE A 55 -2.45 -20.56 -14.65
CA PHE A 55 -1.16 -20.07 -14.18
C PHE A 55 -0.75 -20.79 -12.90
N THR A 56 -1.64 -20.84 -11.90
CA THR A 56 -1.41 -21.61 -10.67
C THR A 56 -1.11 -23.05 -11.04
N LYS A 57 -1.97 -23.76 -11.79
CA LYS A 57 -1.73 -25.17 -12.17
C LYS A 57 -0.40 -25.39 -12.91
N ALA A 58 -0.03 -24.50 -13.83
CA ALA A 58 1.20 -24.60 -14.60
C ALA A 58 2.44 -24.31 -13.74
N HIS A 59 2.29 -23.55 -12.65
CA HIS A 59 3.40 -23.04 -11.86
C HIS A 59 3.32 -23.47 -10.39
N SER A 60 2.34 -24.27 -9.97
CA SER A 60 2.12 -24.72 -8.58
C SER A 60 3.33 -25.47 -8.03
N SER A 61 4.03 -26.24 -8.87
CA SER A 61 5.29 -26.91 -8.52
C SER A 61 6.50 -25.97 -8.46
N ARG A 62 6.39 -24.75 -9.01
CA ARG A 62 7.38 -23.66 -8.92
C ARG A 62 7.01 -22.59 -7.89
N ILE A 63 5.81 -22.67 -7.30
CA ILE A 63 5.28 -21.75 -6.27
C ILE A 63 5.67 -22.23 -4.85
N SER A 64 6.49 -23.27 -4.72
CA SER A 64 7.00 -23.66 -3.39
C SER A 64 8.14 -22.75 -2.94
N SER A 65 7.92 -22.14 -1.77
CA SER A 65 8.88 -21.43 -0.91
C SER A 65 9.24 -20.00 -1.31
N LEU A 66 8.78 -19.06 -0.48
CA LEU A 66 9.26 -17.68 -0.32
C LEU A 66 10.77 -17.67 0.06
N THR A 67 11.64 -18.06 -0.86
CA THR A 67 13.10 -17.99 -0.68
C THR A 67 13.77 -17.40 -1.91
N SER A 68 14.30 -16.20 -1.67
CA SER A 68 15.29 -15.30 -2.31
C SER A 68 15.95 -15.52 -3.69
N LYS A 69 15.61 -16.54 -4.48
CA LYS A 69 16.12 -16.71 -5.86
C LYS A 69 15.03 -16.99 -6.90
N ASN A 70 13.77 -16.99 -6.47
CA ASN A 70 12.66 -17.42 -7.28
C ASN A 70 11.71 -16.27 -7.60
N ALA A 71 11.16 -16.37 -8.79
CA ALA A 71 10.02 -15.58 -9.21
C ALA A 71 8.89 -15.60 -8.18
N GLY A 72 8.24 -14.46 -8.03
CA GLY A 72 7.16 -14.29 -7.09
C GLY A 72 7.04 -12.85 -6.66
N VAL A 73 6.30 -12.64 -5.58
CA VAL A 73 6.12 -11.33 -4.96
C VAL A 73 7.18 -11.17 -3.87
N HIS A 74 7.95 -10.09 -3.94
CA HIS A 74 8.89 -9.69 -2.88
C HIS A 74 8.40 -8.39 -2.25
N GLN A 75 8.51 -8.30 -0.94
CA GLN A 75 8.06 -7.16 -0.16
C GLN A 75 9.19 -6.69 0.75
N SER A 76 9.30 -5.37 0.88
CA SER A 76 10.13 -4.67 1.87
C SER A 76 9.25 -3.63 2.53
N ILE A 77 8.67 -3.99 3.67
CA ILE A 77 7.59 -3.25 4.31
C ILE A 77 7.81 -3.08 5.81
N VAL A 78 7.18 -2.04 6.34
CA VAL A 78 6.89 -1.86 7.76
C VAL A 78 5.39 -2.07 7.94
N HIS A 79 5.01 -2.85 8.94
CA HIS A 79 3.59 -3.12 9.21
C HIS A 79 3.27 -3.11 10.69
N THR A 80 2.00 -2.90 11.01
CA THR A 80 1.50 -3.00 12.39
C THR A 80 1.68 -4.43 12.92
N LYS A 81 2.17 -4.57 14.15
CA LYS A 81 2.27 -5.87 14.81
C LYS A 81 0.88 -6.49 14.95
N PRO A 82 0.71 -7.80 14.65
CA PRO A 82 -0.56 -8.48 14.86
C PRO A 82 -1.02 -8.39 16.32
N ASP A 83 -2.21 -7.83 16.53
CA ASP A 83 -2.86 -7.75 17.84
C ASP A 83 -4.38 -7.93 17.65
N PRO A 84 -4.98 -9.03 18.16
CA PRO A 84 -6.41 -9.28 17.99
C PRO A 84 -7.29 -8.24 18.68
N LYS A 85 -6.75 -7.40 19.58
CA LYS A 85 -7.46 -6.34 20.27
C LYS A 85 -7.35 -4.98 19.59
N LYS A 86 -6.48 -4.83 18.58
CA LYS A 86 -6.26 -3.56 17.90
C LYS A 86 -6.86 -3.61 16.50
N LYS A 87 -7.88 -2.79 16.27
CA LYS A 87 -8.40 -2.54 14.92
C LYS A 87 -8.14 -1.11 14.47
N TYR A 88 -8.26 -0.91 13.17
CA TYR A 88 -7.95 0.32 12.49
C TYR A 88 -9.12 0.75 11.61
N ASN A 89 -9.55 1.97 11.82
CA ASN A 89 -10.44 2.70 10.94
C ASN A 89 -9.72 3.24 9.70
N GLY A 90 -8.40 3.12 9.61
CA GLY A 90 -7.67 3.57 8.43
C GLY A 90 -6.19 3.76 8.67
N GLY A 91 -5.53 4.30 7.65
CA GLY A 91 -4.12 4.65 7.69
C GLY A 91 -3.74 5.61 6.57
N GLY A 92 -2.57 6.22 6.70
CA GLY A 92 -2.07 7.21 5.76
C GLY A 92 -0.54 7.24 5.71
N THR A 93 -0.01 7.79 4.61
CA THR A 93 1.41 8.08 4.43
C THR A 93 1.62 9.11 3.32
N THR A 94 2.79 9.74 3.31
CA THR A 94 3.37 10.37 2.12
C THR A 94 4.51 9.48 1.61
N ALA A 95 4.36 8.94 0.40
CA ALA A 95 5.34 8.06 -0.23
C ALA A 95 6.14 8.78 -1.31
N SER A 96 7.42 8.42 -1.46
CA SER A 96 8.22 8.80 -2.64
C SER A 96 8.06 7.78 -3.77
N PHE A 97 8.22 8.25 -5.01
CA PHE A 97 8.10 7.44 -6.22
C PHE A 97 9.31 7.64 -7.12
N PHE A 98 9.85 6.53 -7.62
CA PHE A 98 10.99 6.51 -8.53
C PHE A 98 10.58 5.90 -9.86
N THR A 99 11.17 6.40 -10.94
CA THR A 99 11.04 5.78 -12.27
C THR A 99 12.16 4.76 -12.41
N LEU A 100 11.81 3.53 -12.81
CA LEU A 100 12.73 2.40 -12.93
C LEU A 100 12.78 1.93 -14.38
N ASP A 101 13.97 1.86 -14.94
CA ASP A 101 14.17 1.50 -16.36
C ASP A 101 14.26 -0.02 -16.59
N ASN A 102 14.50 -0.81 -15.52
CA ASN A 102 14.71 -2.26 -15.57
C ASN A 102 13.50 -3.07 -15.09
N VAL A 103 12.28 -2.61 -15.38
CA VAL A 103 11.04 -3.36 -15.14
C VAL A 103 10.45 -3.78 -16.49
N SER A 104 10.46 -5.08 -16.79
CA SER A 104 10.15 -5.58 -18.13
C SER A 104 8.99 -6.58 -18.15
N GLY A 105 8.31 -6.66 -19.30
CA GLY A 105 7.30 -7.67 -19.56
C GLY A 105 6.16 -7.66 -18.54
N SER A 106 6.02 -8.76 -17.79
CA SER A 106 4.97 -8.95 -16.76
C SER A 106 5.45 -8.65 -15.33
N GLN A 107 6.66 -8.12 -15.16
CA GLN A 107 7.16 -7.68 -13.86
C GLN A 107 6.44 -6.39 -13.42
N TYR A 108 6.43 -6.13 -12.12
CA TYR A 108 6.08 -4.81 -11.59
C TYR A 108 6.92 -4.45 -10.38
N SER A 109 7.01 -3.16 -10.11
CA SER A 109 7.58 -2.58 -8.90
C SER A 109 6.69 -1.41 -8.47
N LYS A 110 6.31 -1.36 -7.19
CA LYS A 110 5.44 -0.31 -6.66
C LYS A 110 5.81 0.04 -5.22
N GLY A 111 5.64 1.31 -4.87
CA GLY A 111 5.42 1.72 -3.49
C GLY A 111 3.96 1.51 -3.11
N GLN A 112 3.69 0.99 -1.91
CA GLN A 112 2.34 0.71 -1.45
C GLN A 112 2.12 1.05 0.03
N MET A 113 0.86 1.34 0.32
CA MET A 113 0.27 1.13 1.62
C MET A 113 -0.79 0.04 1.45
N LYS A 114 -1.07 -0.74 2.48
CA LYS A 114 -2.15 -1.74 2.49
C LYS A 114 -2.87 -1.66 3.81
N ILE A 115 -4.21 -1.63 3.74
CA ILE A 115 -5.09 -1.72 4.89
C ILE A 115 -5.93 -2.97 4.68
N GLN A 116 -5.90 -3.91 5.62
CA GLN A 116 -6.43 -5.25 5.42
C GLN A 116 -7.19 -5.77 6.64
N ASN A 117 -8.25 -6.54 6.38
CA ASN A 117 -8.83 -7.50 7.33
C ASN A 117 -9.31 -8.74 6.55
N GLY A 118 -8.90 -9.92 6.99
CA GLY A 118 -9.13 -11.17 6.27
C GLY A 118 -8.62 -11.09 4.82
N ASN A 119 -9.50 -11.37 3.87
CA ASN A 119 -9.20 -11.33 2.44
C ASN A 119 -9.44 -9.95 1.80
N ASP A 120 -10.04 -9.01 2.53
CA ASP A 120 -10.31 -7.67 2.02
C ASP A 120 -9.14 -6.75 2.30
N PHE A 121 -8.67 -6.07 1.26
CA PHE A 121 -7.69 -5.01 1.41
C PHE A 121 -7.96 -3.86 0.45
N ILE A 122 -7.59 -2.66 0.91
CA ILE A 122 -7.49 -1.45 0.09
C ILE A 122 -6.08 -0.88 0.22
N GLN A 123 -5.66 -0.08 -0.75
CA GLN A 123 -4.30 0.48 -0.75
C GLN A 123 -4.19 1.71 0.14
N VAL A 124 -5.22 2.54 0.20
CA VAL A 124 -5.26 3.71 1.08
C VAL A 124 -6.70 3.98 1.51
N GLY A 125 -6.88 4.66 2.64
CA GLY A 125 -8.19 5.17 3.03
C GLY A 125 -8.51 5.04 4.51
N TRP A 126 -9.72 5.50 4.87
CA TRP A 126 -10.28 5.37 6.20
C TRP A 126 -11.80 5.31 6.20
N THR A 127 -12.37 4.74 7.25
CA THR A 127 -13.80 4.58 7.44
C THR A 127 -14.47 5.89 7.88
N ASP A 128 -15.66 6.09 7.35
CA ASP A 128 -16.61 7.09 7.80
C ASP A 128 -17.45 6.55 8.97
N GLN A 129 -17.56 7.34 10.05
CA GLN A 129 -18.26 6.93 11.28
C GLN A 129 -19.75 6.67 11.08
N VAL A 130 -20.37 7.34 10.11
CA VAL A 130 -21.82 7.32 9.91
C VAL A 130 -22.23 6.17 9.00
N THR A 131 -21.51 5.98 7.91
CA THR A 131 -21.87 5.03 6.85
C THR A 131 -21.02 3.75 6.84
N GLY A 132 -19.87 3.75 7.52
CA GLY A 132 -18.86 2.68 7.45
C GLY A 132 -18.14 2.60 6.10
N ASN A 133 -18.43 3.50 5.16
CA ASN A 133 -17.77 3.52 3.85
C ASN A 133 -16.32 3.97 3.99
N TRP A 134 -15.46 3.46 3.11
CA TRP A 134 -14.04 3.78 3.12
C TRP A 134 -13.72 4.92 2.14
N TRP A 135 -13.22 6.04 2.63
CA TRP A 135 -12.74 7.16 1.84
C TRP A 135 -11.45 6.83 1.08
N LEU A 136 -11.34 7.34 -0.14
CA LEU A 136 -10.09 7.47 -0.90
C LEU A 136 -9.76 8.96 -1.01
N GLU A 137 -8.79 9.39 -0.20
CA GLU A 137 -8.23 10.75 -0.27
C GLU A 137 -6.77 10.69 -0.72
N LEU A 138 -6.41 11.58 -1.64
CA LEU A 138 -5.07 11.63 -2.22
C LEU A 138 -4.57 13.06 -2.37
N GLY A 139 -3.24 13.20 -2.30
CA GLY A 139 -2.54 14.48 -2.40
C GLY A 139 -2.49 15.25 -1.09
N ASN A 140 -1.73 16.34 -1.08
CA ASN A 140 -1.33 17.06 0.13
C ASN A 140 -2.49 17.74 0.88
N LYS A 141 -3.61 17.97 0.18
CA LYS A 141 -4.83 18.53 0.75
C LYS A 141 -5.89 17.47 1.01
N TYR A 142 -5.53 16.19 0.87
CA TYR A 142 -6.44 15.06 1.02
C TYR A 142 -7.70 15.24 0.19
N ASN A 143 -7.50 15.42 -1.12
CA ASN A 143 -8.60 15.64 -2.03
C ASN A 143 -9.45 14.37 -2.11
N GLU A 144 -10.77 14.52 -1.97
CA GLU A 144 -11.74 13.43 -2.07
C GLU A 144 -11.77 12.89 -3.51
N ILE A 145 -11.13 11.75 -3.74
CA ILE A 145 -11.16 11.08 -5.04
C ILE A 145 -12.42 10.22 -5.15
N GLY A 146 -12.83 9.59 -4.05
CA GLY A 146 -14.07 8.84 -3.96
C GLY A 146 -14.16 7.99 -2.71
N TYR A 147 -15.07 7.02 -2.69
CA TYR A 147 -15.20 6.05 -1.61
C TYR A 147 -15.55 4.65 -2.10
N TRP A 148 -15.25 3.65 -1.27
CA TRP A 148 -15.71 2.27 -1.38
C TRP A 148 -16.89 2.03 -0.42
N PRO A 149 -18.06 1.61 -0.91
CA PRO A 149 -19.19 1.30 -0.03
C PRO A 149 -18.90 0.11 0.88
N SER A 150 -19.20 0.19 2.18
CA SER A 150 -18.92 -0.87 3.16
C SER A 150 -19.47 -2.25 2.76
N LYS A 151 -20.68 -2.25 2.18
CA LYS A 151 -21.41 -3.45 1.72
C LYS A 151 -20.72 -4.29 0.65
N ILE A 152 -19.63 -3.82 0.04
CA ILE A 152 -18.87 -4.60 -0.94
C ILE A 152 -17.83 -5.51 -0.28
N PHE A 153 -17.49 -5.22 0.97
CA PHE A 153 -16.54 -5.97 1.75
C PHE A 153 -17.23 -7.17 2.39
N SER A 154 -16.45 -8.23 2.56
CA SER A 154 -16.88 -9.46 3.20
C SER A 154 -17.21 -9.27 4.68
N ASP A 155 -18.11 -10.10 5.20
CA ASP A 155 -18.31 -10.24 6.65
C ASP A 155 -17.04 -10.84 7.26
N GLY A 156 -16.53 -10.27 8.36
CA GLY A 156 -15.20 -10.58 8.89
C GLY A 156 -14.05 -9.88 8.15
N GLY A 157 -14.33 -9.07 7.13
CA GLY A 157 -13.34 -8.30 6.38
C GLY A 157 -13.38 -6.81 6.72
N LEU A 158 -13.12 -5.95 5.71
CA LEU A 158 -13.08 -4.49 5.91
C LEU A 158 -14.44 -3.86 6.26
N LYS A 159 -15.51 -4.64 6.29
CA LYS A 159 -16.80 -4.24 6.86
C LYS A 159 -16.72 -4.05 8.39
N ASP A 160 -15.85 -4.79 9.07
CA ASP A 160 -15.71 -4.83 10.55
C ASP A 160 -14.49 -4.06 11.08
N LEU A 161 -13.85 -3.23 10.22
CA LEU A 161 -12.58 -2.53 10.39
C LEU A 161 -11.35 -3.33 9.97
N ALA A 162 -10.23 -2.64 9.76
CA ALA A 162 -8.96 -3.26 9.42
C ALA A 162 -8.27 -3.83 10.67
N THR A 163 -7.50 -4.89 10.51
CA THR A 163 -6.68 -5.51 11.57
C THR A 163 -5.19 -5.39 11.27
N TYR A 164 -4.85 -4.83 10.10
CA TYR A 164 -3.50 -4.79 9.59
C TYR A 164 -3.30 -3.56 8.71
N VAL A 165 -2.21 -2.84 8.93
CA VAL A 165 -1.75 -1.76 8.05
C VAL A 165 -0.26 -1.96 7.74
N GLU A 166 0.12 -1.84 6.47
CA GLU A 166 1.52 -1.88 6.02
C GLU A 166 1.86 -0.68 5.13
N TRP A 167 3.15 -0.36 5.08
CA TRP A 167 3.76 0.64 4.21
C TRP A 167 5.08 0.11 3.66
N GLY A 168 5.42 0.43 2.41
CA GLY A 168 6.72 0.11 1.85
C GLY A 168 6.66 -0.23 0.37
N GLY A 169 7.43 -1.23 -0.05
CA GLY A 169 7.55 -1.63 -1.45
C GLY A 169 7.15 -3.06 -1.72
N GLU A 170 6.70 -3.30 -2.95
CA GLU A 170 6.42 -4.63 -3.47
C GLU A 170 6.89 -4.74 -4.93
N THR A 171 7.54 -5.85 -5.25
CA THR A 171 7.91 -6.22 -6.61
C THR A 171 7.33 -7.58 -6.95
N TYR A 172 7.17 -7.82 -8.24
CA TYR A 172 6.80 -9.13 -8.76
C TYR A 172 7.65 -9.50 -9.98
N SER A 173 8.01 -10.77 -10.04
CA SER A 173 8.63 -11.39 -11.22
C SER A 173 7.96 -12.72 -11.56
N PRO A 174 7.77 -13.04 -12.86
CA PRO A 174 7.25 -14.34 -13.28
C PRO A 174 8.34 -15.42 -13.28
N PRO A 175 7.98 -16.72 -13.17
CA PRO A 175 8.95 -17.82 -13.17
C PRO A 175 9.96 -17.79 -14.30
N GLY A 176 11.25 -17.86 -13.93
CA GLY A 176 12.37 -17.82 -14.86
C GLY A 176 12.94 -16.42 -15.12
N LEU A 177 12.35 -15.36 -14.57
CA LEU A 177 12.94 -14.02 -14.56
C LEU A 177 13.44 -13.65 -13.16
N LEU A 178 14.51 -12.86 -13.13
CA LEU A 178 15.02 -12.23 -11.92
C LEU A 178 14.04 -11.18 -11.39
N GLY A 179 14.09 -10.90 -10.09
CA GLY A 179 13.29 -9.83 -9.47
C GLY A 179 13.67 -8.45 -10.01
N PRO A 180 12.71 -7.55 -10.30
CA PRO A 180 13.04 -6.19 -10.72
C PRO A 180 13.54 -5.34 -9.55
N PRO A 181 14.17 -4.17 -9.80
CA PRO A 181 14.51 -3.23 -8.73
C PRO A 181 13.27 -2.73 -7.96
N MET A 182 13.46 -2.38 -6.69
CA MET A 182 12.44 -1.82 -5.80
C MET A 182 12.85 -0.42 -5.34
N GLY A 183 11.87 0.48 -5.16
CA GLY A 183 12.12 1.83 -4.65
C GLY A 183 13.03 2.59 -5.62
N SER A 184 14.17 3.09 -5.12
CA SER A 184 15.17 3.77 -5.95
C SER A 184 15.97 2.84 -6.86
N GLY A 185 15.86 1.52 -6.68
CA GLY A 185 16.67 0.52 -7.40
C GLY A 185 18.09 0.38 -6.86
N TRP A 186 18.38 0.96 -5.68
CA TRP A 186 19.66 0.88 -5.00
C TRP A 186 19.47 0.38 -3.56
N LEU A 187 20.54 -0.12 -2.95
CA LEU A 187 20.57 -0.39 -1.51
C LEU A 187 20.44 0.91 -0.72
N LEU A 188 19.94 0.82 0.52
CA LEU A 188 19.63 1.99 1.32
C LEU A 188 20.90 2.75 1.69
N LYS A 189 20.90 4.06 1.43
CA LYS A 189 22.00 4.96 1.80
C LYS A 189 21.77 5.63 3.15
N GLY A 190 20.58 5.51 3.73
CA GLY A 190 20.23 6.13 4.99
C GLY A 190 19.77 7.59 4.85
N ASN A 191 19.26 8.02 3.69
CA ASN A 191 18.76 9.38 3.51
C ASN A 191 17.56 9.46 2.56
N THR A 192 16.64 10.41 2.79
CA THR A 192 15.39 10.54 2.04
C THR A 192 15.53 11.21 0.67
N ALA A 193 16.73 11.66 0.28
CA ALA A 193 16.99 12.18 -1.05
C ALA A 193 17.30 11.04 -2.05
N ASP A 194 17.89 9.96 -1.57
CA ASP A 194 18.28 8.78 -2.36
C ASP A 194 17.31 7.60 -2.17
N ASP A 195 16.84 7.38 -0.96
CA ASP A 195 16.08 6.18 -0.62
C ASP A 195 14.58 6.38 -0.89
N ALA A 196 13.91 5.31 -1.34
CA ALA A 196 12.45 5.33 -1.35
C ALA A 196 11.92 5.23 0.08
N TYR A 197 10.84 5.95 0.36
CA TYR A 197 10.34 6.13 1.70
C TYR A 197 8.83 6.19 1.75
N CYS A 198 8.31 5.86 2.93
CA CYS A 198 6.98 6.25 3.39
C CYS A 198 7.21 7.06 4.67
N LYS A 199 6.75 8.32 4.70
CA LYS A 199 6.79 9.20 5.88
C LYS A 199 5.39 9.51 6.36
N PHE A 200 5.27 10.09 7.55
CA PHE A 200 3.96 10.27 8.20
C PHE A 200 3.16 8.95 8.26
N LEU A 201 3.82 7.87 8.68
CA LEU A 201 3.13 6.59 8.92
C LEU A 201 2.10 6.79 10.01
N THR A 202 0.82 6.78 9.61
CA THR A 202 -0.30 7.09 10.49
C THR A 202 -1.30 5.97 10.48
N THR A 203 -1.86 5.68 11.65
CA THR A 203 -3.02 4.79 11.78
C THR A 203 -4.18 5.55 12.38
N ILE A 204 -5.39 5.07 12.12
CA ILE A 204 -6.61 5.63 12.70
C ILE A 204 -7.22 4.53 13.54
N ASN A 205 -7.28 4.73 14.84
CA ASN A 205 -7.76 3.69 15.75
C ASN A 205 -9.30 3.60 15.76
N GLU A 206 -9.83 2.63 16.50
CA GLU A 206 -11.28 2.38 16.64
C GLU A 206 -12.08 3.60 17.13
N ALA A 207 -11.45 4.48 17.91
CA ALA A 207 -12.06 5.73 18.37
C ALA A 207 -12.01 6.86 17.31
N HIS A 208 -11.60 6.54 16.07
CA HIS A 208 -11.38 7.47 14.96
C HIS A 208 -10.43 8.63 15.30
N LYS A 209 -9.46 8.35 16.18
CA LYS A 209 -8.36 9.25 16.48
C LYS A 209 -7.17 8.88 15.60
N THR A 210 -6.60 9.89 14.95
CA THR A 210 -5.35 9.73 14.20
C THR A 210 -4.18 9.53 15.18
N GLU A 211 -3.45 8.43 15.02
CA GLU A 211 -2.17 8.15 15.64
C GLU A 211 -1.08 8.53 14.64
N GLU A 212 -0.43 9.68 14.87
CA GLU A 212 0.58 10.26 13.97
C GLU A 212 1.93 9.53 13.97
N ASP A 213 2.10 8.67 14.97
CA ASP A 213 3.16 7.71 15.09
C ASP A 213 2.51 6.33 15.09
N ALA A 214 2.66 5.58 13.99
CA ALA A 214 2.25 4.19 13.94
C ALA A 214 3.09 3.39 14.95
N THR A 215 2.62 3.33 16.19
CA THR A 215 3.32 2.59 17.26
C THR A 215 3.23 1.09 17.04
N ASN A 216 4.22 0.35 17.56
CA ASN A 216 4.27 -1.12 17.55
C ASN A 216 4.30 -1.70 16.12
N THR A 217 5.24 -1.22 15.31
CA THR A 217 5.51 -1.70 13.96
C THR A 217 6.58 -2.81 13.94
N LEU A 218 6.57 -3.59 12.87
CA LEU A 218 7.57 -4.62 12.54
C LEU A 218 8.08 -4.42 11.12
N LYS A 219 9.38 -4.64 10.93
CA LYS A 219 10.01 -4.70 9.61
C LYS A 219 9.84 -6.10 9.03
N TYR A 220 9.56 -6.18 7.74
CA TYR A 220 9.52 -7.44 6.99
C TYR A 220 10.13 -7.24 5.61
N SER A 221 11.16 -8.03 5.29
CA SER A 221 11.67 -8.21 3.94
C SER A 221 11.77 -9.69 3.63
N VAL A 222 11.28 -10.10 2.46
CA VAL A 222 11.37 -11.49 1.98
C VAL A 222 12.81 -11.86 1.64
N ASP A 223 13.59 -10.88 1.19
CA ASP A 223 14.89 -11.13 0.56
C ASP A 223 15.85 -9.99 0.86
N VAL A 224 16.47 -10.09 2.03
CA VAL A 224 17.37 -9.07 2.57
C VAL A 224 18.67 -8.91 1.79
N ASP A 225 19.02 -9.88 0.94
CA ASP A 225 20.23 -9.80 0.10
C ASP A 225 20.03 -8.83 -1.08
N PHE A 226 18.78 -8.65 -1.52
CA PHE A 226 18.45 -7.82 -2.70
C PHE A 226 17.50 -6.68 -2.42
N TYR A 227 16.72 -6.74 -1.34
CA TYR A 227 15.77 -5.71 -0.94
C TYR A 227 15.81 -5.45 0.57
N GLU A 228 15.93 -4.17 0.90
CA GLU A 228 16.11 -3.69 2.26
C GLU A 228 14.90 -2.88 2.70
N VAL A 229 14.69 -2.88 4.02
CA VAL A 229 13.73 -2.02 4.70
C VAL A 229 14.33 -1.54 6.00
N GLU A 230 14.21 -0.24 6.28
CA GLU A 230 14.63 0.35 7.53
C GLU A 230 13.51 1.21 8.11
N ASP A 231 13.24 1.04 9.41
CA ASP A 231 12.23 1.78 10.13
C ASP A 231 12.95 2.76 11.07
N TRP A 232 12.91 4.04 10.74
CA TRP A 232 13.62 5.05 11.52
C TRP A 232 12.79 5.57 12.70
N GLY A 233 11.55 5.08 12.84
CA GLY A 233 10.58 5.52 13.82
C GLY A 233 10.28 7.01 13.70
N PHE A 234 9.89 7.62 14.82
CA PHE A 234 9.51 9.02 14.88
C PHE A 234 10.72 9.96 14.76
N ARG A 235 10.70 10.85 13.76
CA ARG A 235 11.77 11.81 13.43
C ARG A 235 11.21 13.21 13.22
N SER A 236 10.93 13.94 14.30
CA SER A 236 10.54 15.37 14.28
C SER A 236 9.61 15.73 13.10
N GLU A 237 10.10 16.52 12.14
CA GLU A 237 9.38 16.97 10.93
C GLU A 237 8.91 15.85 9.98
N LEU A 238 9.57 14.69 9.97
CA LEU A 238 9.19 13.53 9.14
C LEU A 238 8.15 12.64 9.83
N ARG A 239 7.89 12.88 11.13
CA ARG A 239 7.16 11.98 12.03
C ARG A 239 7.67 10.56 11.88
N HIS A 240 6.80 9.55 11.95
CA HIS A 240 7.21 8.18 11.70
C HIS A 240 7.56 7.97 10.23
N ILE A 241 8.81 7.57 9.95
CA ILE A 241 9.33 7.34 8.61
C ILE A 241 10.04 6.00 8.50
N MET A 242 9.81 5.33 7.37
CA MET A 242 10.53 4.15 6.94
C MET A 242 11.09 4.33 5.53
N THR A 243 12.18 3.65 5.25
CA THR A 243 12.80 3.56 3.92
C THR A 243 12.80 2.13 3.41
N TYR A 244 12.73 1.97 2.10
CA TYR A 244 12.75 0.67 1.44
C TYR A 244 13.39 0.80 0.05
N GLY A 245 13.94 -0.29 -0.46
CA GLY A 245 14.51 -0.29 -1.79
C GLY A 245 15.39 -1.51 -2.05
N GLY A 246 15.97 -1.57 -3.24
CA GLY A 246 16.97 -2.56 -3.55
C GLY A 246 17.13 -2.78 -5.05
N PRO A 247 18.31 -3.20 -5.51
CA PRO A 247 18.58 -3.40 -6.93
C PRO A 247 17.87 -4.61 -7.53
N GLY A 248 17.40 -5.55 -6.70
CA GLY A 248 17.02 -6.88 -7.16
C GLY A 248 18.25 -7.76 -7.47
N PRO A 249 18.05 -9.06 -7.68
CA PRO A 249 19.11 -9.98 -8.06
C PRO A 249 19.71 -9.67 -9.43
N LYS A 250 21.02 -9.92 -9.59
CA LYS A 250 21.78 -9.74 -10.84
C LYS A 250 22.20 -11.08 -11.42
#